data_AF-A0A836SSA1-F1
#
_entry.id   AF-A0A836SSA1-F1
#
_cell.length_a   1.000
_cell.length_b   1.000
_cell.length_c   1.000
_cell.angle_alpha   90.00
_cell.angle_beta   90.00
_cell.angle_gamma   90.00
#
_symmetry.space_group_name_H-M   'P 1'
#
loop_
_entity.id
_entity.type
_entity.pdbx_description
1 polymer ?
#
loop_
_entity_poly.entity_id
_entity_poly.type
_entity_poly.pdbx_seq_one_letter_code
_entity_poly.pdbx_strand_id
1 'polypeptide(L)' 'MSTTSLRRDHELIEKVIKSMESTIQLLNNNTKIPESILLPVIDFTKNFTDVCHHSKEEKSLFPALE' A
#
# COMPACT_ATOMS: atom_id res chain seq x y z
N MET A 1 2.64 17.27 -9.98
CA MET A 1 3.09 15.89 -9.72
C MET A 1 2.95 15.09 -11.02
N SER A 2 3.90 14.22 -11.35
CA SER A 2 3.79 13.42 -12.58
C SER A 2 3.03 12.12 -12.35
N THR A 3 2.31 11.66 -13.36
CA THR A 3 1.67 10.34 -13.37
C THR A 3 2.70 9.19 -13.25
N THR A 4 3.94 9.41 -13.68
CA THR A 4 5.05 8.48 -13.42
C THR A 4 5.32 8.30 -11.92
N SER A 5 5.17 9.35 -11.11
CA SER A 5 5.32 9.23 -9.65
C SER A 5 4.21 8.37 -9.04
N LEU A 6 2.96 8.59 -9.45
CA LEU A 6 1.81 7.79 -8.99
C LEU A 6 1.96 6.31 -9.38
N ARG A 7 2.46 6.04 -10.58
CA ARG A 7 2.78 4.67 -11.00
C ARG A 7 3.82 4.00 -10.11
N ARG A 8 4.86 4.73 -9.69
CA ARG A 8 5.86 4.17 -8.75
C ARG A 8 5.29 3.90 -7.37
N ASP A 9 4.36 4.75 -6.90
CA ASP A 9 3.63 4.49 -5.67
C ASP A 9 2.81 3.20 -5.81
N HIS A 10 2.11 2.99 -6.93
CA HIS A 10 1.40 1.73 -7.23
C HIS A 10 2.33 0.51 -7.25
N GLU A 11 3.50 0.61 -7.89
CA GLU A 11 4.48 -0.49 -7.91
C GLU A 11 4.91 -0.90 -6.50
N LEU A 12 4.98 0.06 -5.56
CA LEU A 12 5.28 -0.22 -4.15
C LEU A 12 4.08 -0.84 -3.44
N ILE A 13 2.88 -0.28 -3.63
CA ILE A 13 1.62 -0.80 -3.06
C ILE A 13 1.40 -2.26 -3.49
N GLU A 14 1.57 -2.57 -4.76
CA GLU A 14 1.43 -3.95 -5.28
C GLU A 14 2.42 -4.93 -4.65
N LYS A 15 3.66 -4.50 -4.36
CA LYS A 15 4.65 -5.34 -3.68
C LYS A 15 4.22 -5.67 -2.25
N VAL A 16 3.67 -4.68 -1.53
CA VAL A 16 3.14 -4.88 -0.19
C VAL A 16 1.94 -5.84 -0.23
N ILE A 17 1.01 -5.67 -1.17
CA ILE A 17 -0.14 -6.57 -1.34
C ILE A 17 0.33 -8.02 -1.59
N LYS A 18 1.29 -8.24 -2.49
CA LYS A 18 1.86 -9.58 -2.73
C LYS A 18 2.50 -10.19 -1.48
N SER A 19 3.15 -9.37 -0.65
CA SER A 19 3.69 -9.84 0.63
C SER A 19 2.59 -10.22 1.63
N MET A 20 1.46 -9.52 1.60
CA MET A 20 0.29 -9.84 2.42
C MET A 20 -0.33 -11.18 2.01
N GLU A 21 -0.43 -11.47 0.71
CA GLU A 21 -0.91 -12.77 0.21
C GLU A 21 -0.07 -13.94 0.76
N SER A 22 1.25 -13.79 0.76
CA SER A 22 2.17 -14.78 1.34
C SER A 22 1.98 -14.90 2.86
N THR A 23 1.77 -13.77 3.54
CA THR A 23 1.53 -13.74 4.99
C THR A 23 0.21 -14.44 5.35
N ILE A 24 -0.84 -14.26 4.56
CA ILE A 24 -2.13 -14.95 4.72
C ILE A 24 -1.95 -16.47 4.59
N GLN A 25 -1.18 -16.95 3.61
CA GLN A 25 -0.89 -18.39 3.47
C GLN A 25 -0.18 -18.95 4.72
N LEU A 26 0.79 -18.23 5.28
CA LEU A 26 1.49 -18.65 6.50
C LEU A 26 0.53 -18.70 7.71
N LEU A 27 -0.31 -17.68 7.88
CA LEU A 27 -1.30 -17.62 8.94
C LEU A 27 -2.32 -18.76 8.84
N ASN A 28 -2.83 -19.07 7.63
CA ASN A 28 -3.73 -20.20 7.39
C ASN A 28 -3.08 -21.55 7.74
N ASN A 29 -1.76 -21.65 7.63
CA ASN A 29 -0.98 -22.82 8.05
C ASN A 29 -0.62 -22.81 9.54
N ASN A 30 -1.29 -21.98 10.35
CA ASN A 30 -1.05 -21.78 11.79
C ASN A 30 0.36 -21.26 12.14
N THR A 31 1.05 -20.62 11.19
CA THR A 31 2.34 -19.97 11.46
C THR A 31 2.10 -18.73 12.31
N LYS A 32 2.79 -18.62 13.45
CA LYS A 32 2.79 -17.39 14.25
C LYS A 32 3.66 -16.34 13.57
N ILE A 33 3.07 -15.23 13.18
CA ILE A 33 3.77 -14.08 12.60
C ILE A 33 3.98 -13.01 13.67
N PRO A 34 5.21 -12.50 13.87
CA PRO A 34 5.45 -11.43 14.82
C PRO A 34 4.70 -10.14 14.45
N GLU A 35 4.22 -9.41 15.45
CA GLU A 35 3.57 -8.11 15.25
C GLU A 35 4.49 -7.11 14.53
N SER A 36 5.80 -7.19 14.74
CA SER A 36 6.79 -6.36 14.06
C SER A 36 6.78 -6.50 12.53
N ILE A 37 6.17 -7.56 11.99
CA ILE A 37 5.96 -7.76 10.55
C ILE A 37 4.61 -7.18 10.11
N LEU A 38 3.57 -7.27 10.94
CA LEU A 38 2.20 -6.85 10.59
C LEU A 38 1.96 -5.34 10.79
N LEU A 39 2.52 -4.77 11.85
CA LEU A 39 2.36 -3.35 12.19
C LEU A 39 2.86 -2.42 11.08
N PRO A 40 4.03 -2.65 10.44
CA PRO A 40 4.47 -1.82 9.32
C PRO A 40 3.54 -1.90 8.10
N VAL A 41 2.92 -3.05 7.84
CA VAL A 41 1.95 -3.20 6.74
C VAL A 41 0.69 -2.37 7.03
N ILE A 42 0.20 -2.40 8.28
CA ILE A 42 -0.94 -1.57 8.70
C ILE A 42 -0.61 -0.09 8.55
N ASP A 43 0.58 0.33 9.00
CA ASP A 43 1.06 1.71 8.86
C ASP A 43 1.15 2.12 7.38
N PHE A 44 1.75 1.28 6.54
CA PHE A 44 1.88 1.52 5.11
C PHE A 44 0.51 1.71 4.44
N THR A 45 -0.47 0.86 4.73
CA THR A 45 -1.81 0.98 4.14
C THR A 45 -2.50 2.27 4.59
N LYS A 46 -2.43 2.63 5.88
CA LYS A 46 -3.10 3.83 6.39
C LYS A 46 -2.40 5.13 5.96
N ASN A 47 -1.08 5.19 6.05
CA ASN A 47 -0.35 6.44 5.89
C ASN A 47 0.20 6.61 4.48
N PHE A 48 0.74 5.56 3.86
CA PHE A 48 1.27 5.66 2.50
C PHE A 48 0.17 5.52 1.44
N THR A 49 -0.65 4.47 1.51
CA THR A 49 -1.67 4.23 0.47
C THR A 49 -2.80 5.24 0.58
N ASP A 50 -3.45 5.32 1.74
CA ASP A 50 -4.61 6.19 1.92
C ASP A 50 -4.23 7.67 2.02
N VAL A 51 -3.50 8.06 3.08
CA VAL A 51 -3.21 9.49 3.30
C VAL A 51 -2.30 10.08 2.22
N CYS A 52 -1.21 9.40 1.84
CA CYS A 52 -0.24 9.97 0.91
C CYS A 52 -0.65 9.78 -0.56
N HIS A 53 -0.84 8.55 -1.02
CA HIS A 53 -1.08 8.26 -2.43
C HIS A 53 -2.48 8.70 -2.89
N HIS A 54 -3.57 8.39 -2.17
CA HIS A 54 -4.89 8.88 -2.61
C HIS A 54 -4.98 10.41 -2.54
N SER A 55 -4.42 11.08 -1.53
CA SER A 55 -4.39 12.56 -1.50
C SER A 55 -3.73 13.15 -2.75
N LYS A 56 -2.70 12.47 -3.28
CA LYS A 56 -2.02 12.91 -4.49
C LYS A 56 -2.94 12.83 -5.72
N GLU A 57 -3.74 11.79 -5.80
CA GLU A 57 -4.71 11.62 -6.88
C GLU A 57 -5.88 12.60 -6.72
N GLU A 58 -6.57 12.54 -5.58
CA GLU A 58 -7.78 13.30 -5.28
C GLU A 58 -7.57 14.82 -5.29
N LYS A 59 -6.46 15.31 -4.75
CA LYS A 59 -6.21 16.76 -4.62
C LYS A 59 -5.39 17.34 -5.77
N SER A 60 -4.93 16.52 -6.72
CA SER A 60 -4.08 17.02 -7.81
C SER A 60 -4.35 16.39 -9.16
N LEU A 61 -4.33 15.06 -9.27
CA LEU A 61 -4.52 14.43 -10.59
C LEU A 61 -5.99 14.53 -11.05
N PHE A 62 -6.93 14.10 -10.22
CA PHE A 62 -8.35 14.06 -10.60
C PHE A 62 -8.90 15.45 -10.97
N PRO A 63 -8.64 16.53 -10.19
CA PRO A 63 -9.09 17.87 -10.56
C PRO A 63 -8.50 18.40 -11.87
N ALA A 64 -7.38 17.85 -12.35
CA ALA A 64 -6.76 18.25 -13.61
C ALA A 64 -7.30 17.46 -14.82
N LEU A 65 -8.13 16.44 -14.60
CA LEU A 65 -8.75 15.62 -15.64
C LEU A 65 -10.23 15.97 -15.88
N GLU A 66 -10.81 16.85 -15.06
CA GLU A 66 -12.21 17.32 -15.13
C GLU A 66 -12.36 18.57 -16.01
#